data_AF-A0A376B3N4-F1
#
_entry.id   AF-A0A376B3N4-F1
#
_cell.length_a   1.000
_cell.length_b   1.000
_cell.length_c   1.000
_cell.angle_alpha   90.00
_cell.angle_beta   90.00
_cell.angle_gamma   90.00
#
_symmetry.space_group_name_H-M   'P 1'
#
loop_
_entity.id
_entity.type
_entity.pdbx_description
1 polymer ?
#
loop_
_entity_poly.entity_id
_entity_poly.type
_entity_poly.pdbx_seq_one_letter_code
_entity_poly.pdbx_strand_id
1 'polypeptide(L)'
;MFEQLCKSLIPYKNKIQYIRCLALGSFHQDIHARYQLALLLELIDYFLEAPGSVQDTSNIKTLYISIYDPVFTDEDKKYIKNLGTTQTRNNIKLQYWTINKLNPWLDVPAYTNNDNINLFFLPHADLDLTESVFKLEFPMLFLANNLLVHTDRFTQKALFETFPAISKAVQYLPQKKNDKTKNTANKCNNDHDGFVMVQHTKNNNRNVRAKSRRQSQERFLKNNENPSEDLDYFSINSDINACSILCDFDKGNSLKDMPWMNSFSDLSLHILRTE
;
A
#
# COMPACT_ATOMS: atom_id res chain seq x y z
N MET A 1 10.73 -0.80 10.21
CA MET A 1 9.66 -1.11 9.25
C MET A 1 8.84 -2.31 9.71
N PHE A 2 9.34 -3.55 9.64
CA PHE A 2 8.53 -4.74 9.93
C PHE A 2 7.90 -4.75 11.34
N GLU A 3 8.65 -4.38 12.37
CA GLU A 3 8.10 -4.28 13.74
C GLU A 3 6.88 -3.33 13.84
N GLN A 4 6.92 -2.19 13.15
CA GLN A 4 5.81 -1.24 13.13
C GLN A 4 4.59 -1.84 12.42
N LEU A 5 4.82 -2.55 11.31
CA LEU A 5 3.77 -3.28 10.60
C LEU A 5 3.14 -4.36 11.49
N CYS A 6 3.96 -5.16 12.18
CA CYS A 6 3.49 -6.17 13.12
C CYS A 6 2.63 -5.55 14.23
N LYS A 7 3.06 -4.43 14.83
CA LYS A 7 2.28 -3.72 15.86
C LYS A 7 0.88 -3.35 15.36
N SER A 8 0.76 -2.79 14.15
CA SER A 8 -0.53 -2.47 13.55
C SER A 8 -1.38 -3.71 13.21
N LEU A 9 -0.74 -4.87 13.01
CA LEU A 9 -1.41 -6.14 12.69
C LEU A 9 -1.79 -6.98 13.92
N ILE A 10 -1.31 -6.64 15.13
CA ILE A 10 -1.64 -7.37 16.37
C ILE A 10 -3.15 -7.64 16.53
N PRO A 11 -4.06 -6.65 16.35
CA PRO A 11 -5.50 -6.87 16.55
C PRO A 11 -6.12 -7.88 15.58
N TYR A 12 -5.45 -8.15 14.46
CA TYR A 12 -5.95 -8.97 13.36
C TYR A 12 -5.19 -10.29 13.20
N LYS A 13 -4.07 -10.46 13.91
CA LYS A 13 -3.14 -11.59 13.78
C LYS A 13 -3.84 -12.95 13.75
N ASN A 14 -4.80 -13.17 14.65
CA ASN A 14 -5.49 -14.45 14.77
C ASN A 14 -6.68 -14.63 13.81
N LYS A 15 -7.14 -13.53 13.18
CA LYS A 15 -8.28 -13.54 12.24
C LYS A 15 -7.83 -13.67 10.78
N ILE A 16 -6.55 -13.41 10.50
CA ILE A 16 -6.01 -13.52 9.16
C ILE A 16 -5.74 -14.98 8.83
N GLN A 17 -6.52 -15.51 7.89
CA GLN A 17 -6.41 -16.87 7.35
C GLN A 17 -6.03 -16.88 5.86
N TYR A 18 -6.38 -15.83 5.12
CA TYR A 18 -6.16 -15.71 3.68
C TYR A 18 -5.28 -14.51 3.36
N ILE A 19 -4.26 -14.74 2.53
CA ILE A 19 -3.35 -13.71 2.03
C ILE A 19 -3.37 -13.71 0.51
N ARG A 20 -3.83 -12.61 -0.07
CA ARG A 20 -3.90 -12.41 -1.52
C ARG A 20 -2.80 -11.45 -1.96
N CYS A 21 -1.78 -11.96 -2.67
CA CYS A 21 -0.70 -11.15 -3.19
C CYS A 21 -0.87 -10.94 -4.71
N LEU A 22 -0.92 -9.68 -5.16
CA LEU A 22 -0.96 -9.33 -6.58
C LEU A 22 0.09 -8.26 -6.90
N ALA A 23 0.52 -8.20 -8.16
CA ALA A 23 1.48 -7.21 -8.63
C ALA A 23 2.77 -7.20 -7.78
N LEU A 24 3.38 -8.38 -7.62
CA LEU A 24 4.64 -8.54 -6.88
C LEU A 24 5.88 -8.21 -7.73
N GLY A 25 5.81 -8.37 -9.04
CA GLY A 25 6.94 -8.40 -9.95
C GLY A 25 7.67 -9.75 -9.97
N SER A 26 8.60 -9.93 -10.91
CA SER A 26 9.43 -11.14 -10.99
C SER A 26 10.59 -11.06 -9.99
N PHE A 27 10.53 -11.83 -8.91
CA PHE A 27 11.52 -11.75 -7.82
C PHE A 27 12.86 -12.45 -8.13
N HIS A 28 12.92 -13.28 -9.17
CA HIS A 28 14.19 -13.76 -9.72
C HIS A 28 14.92 -12.66 -10.50
N GLN A 29 14.18 -11.83 -11.23
CA GLN A 29 14.74 -10.83 -12.16
C GLN A 29 14.86 -9.42 -11.57
N ASP A 30 13.99 -9.06 -10.64
CA ASP A 30 13.93 -7.75 -10.00
C ASP A 30 14.20 -7.84 -8.50
N ILE A 31 15.14 -7.02 -8.05
CA ILE A 31 15.55 -6.91 -6.65
C ILE A 31 14.44 -6.28 -5.79
N HIS A 32 13.63 -5.36 -6.34
CA HIS A 32 12.52 -4.78 -5.58
C HIS A 32 11.44 -5.81 -5.32
N ALA A 33 11.01 -6.55 -6.35
CA ALA A 33 10.12 -7.70 -6.21
C ALA A 33 10.65 -8.75 -5.21
N ARG A 34 11.97 -8.98 -5.17
CA ARG A 34 12.59 -9.90 -4.21
C ARG A 34 12.44 -9.43 -2.77
N TYR A 35 12.65 -8.15 -2.49
CA TYR A 35 12.39 -7.59 -1.16
C TYR A 35 10.91 -7.67 -0.77
N GLN A 36 10.01 -7.46 -1.72
CA GLN A 36 8.57 -7.62 -1.49
C GLN A 36 8.19 -9.07 -1.16
N LEU A 37 8.78 -10.05 -1.86
CA LEU A 37 8.60 -11.46 -1.52
C LEU A 37 9.13 -11.76 -0.11
N ALA A 38 10.29 -11.22 0.26
CA ALA A 38 10.84 -11.40 1.60
C ALA A 38 9.88 -10.86 2.67
N LEU A 39 9.30 -9.67 2.46
CA LEU A 39 8.29 -9.12 3.38
C LEU A 39 7.03 -10.02 3.47
N LEU A 40 6.57 -10.58 2.35
CA LEU A 40 5.45 -11.52 2.36
C LEU A 40 5.76 -12.77 3.20
N LEU A 41 6.97 -13.32 3.07
CA LEU A 41 7.40 -14.49 3.85
C LEU A 41 7.48 -14.17 5.35
N GLU A 42 8.06 -13.03 5.72
CA GLU A 42 8.10 -12.56 7.12
C GLU A 42 6.69 -12.39 7.71
N LEU A 43 5.74 -11.85 6.93
CA LEU A 43 4.34 -11.74 7.34
C LEU A 43 3.70 -13.10 7.58
N ILE A 44 3.94 -14.07 6.69
CA ILE A 44 3.44 -15.43 6.82
C ILE A 44 3.96 -16.08 8.10
N ASP A 45 5.27 -16.01 8.33
CA ASP A 45 5.89 -16.54 9.55
C ASP A 45 5.30 -15.87 10.79
N TYR A 46 5.19 -14.53 10.81
CA TYR A 46 4.54 -13.80 11.89
C TYR A 46 3.11 -14.30 12.16
N PHE A 47 2.30 -14.55 11.13
CA PHE A 47 0.93 -15.03 11.30
C PHE A 47 0.82 -16.51 11.72
N LEU A 48 1.86 -17.32 11.48
CA LEU A 48 1.95 -18.72 11.89
C LEU A 48 2.57 -18.90 13.28
N GLU A 49 3.34 -17.92 13.77
CA GLU A 49 3.87 -17.93 15.12
C GLU A 49 2.76 -18.07 16.16
N ALA A 50 2.79 -19.19 16.88
CA ALA A 50 1.88 -19.45 17.98
C ALA A 50 2.10 -18.42 19.11
N PRO A 51 1.04 -17.88 19.73
CA PRO A 51 1.19 -17.15 20.98
C PRO A 51 1.86 -18.07 22.02
N GLY A 52 2.83 -17.51 22.75
CA GLY A 52 3.85 -18.22 23.52
C GLY A 52 3.40 -19.47 24.28
N SER A 53 4.29 -20.48 24.29
CA SER A 53 4.32 -21.60 25.24
C SER A 53 3.00 -22.37 25.45
N VAL A 54 2.28 -22.66 24.38
CA VAL A 54 1.14 -23.58 24.45
C VAL A 54 1.49 -24.88 23.74
N GLN A 55 1.72 -25.94 24.53
CA GLN A 55 1.84 -27.35 24.11
C GLN A 55 0.51 -27.92 23.59
N ASP A 56 -0.50 -27.08 23.38
CA ASP A 56 -1.81 -27.48 22.92
C ASP A 56 -1.80 -27.53 21.37
N THR A 57 -1.66 -28.74 20.86
CA THR A 57 -1.71 -29.05 19.42
C THR A 57 -3.14 -29.02 18.85
N SER A 58 -4.14 -28.65 19.65
CA SER A 58 -5.55 -28.73 19.26
C SER A 58 -6.02 -27.64 18.29
N ASN A 59 -5.27 -26.53 18.14
CA ASN A 59 -5.68 -25.43 17.27
C ASN A 59 -4.56 -25.00 16.32
N ILE A 60 -4.29 -25.84 15.32
CA ILE A 60 -3.29 -25.58 14.30
C ILE A 60 -3.83 -24.56 13.30
N LYS A 61 -3.30 -23.34 13.35
CA LYS A 61 -3.65 -22.29 12.38
C LYS A 61 -3.08 -22.65 11.00
N THR A 62 -3.94 -22.60 9.99
CA THR A 62 -3.58 -22.78 8.59
C THR A 62 -3.72 -21.46 7.84
N LEU A 63 -2.73 -21.12 7.01
CA LEU A 63 -2.80 -19.98 6.09
C LEU A 63 -2.96 -20.42 4.65
N TYR A 64 -3.80 -19.71 3.92
CA TYR A 64 -3.97 -19.86 2.47
C TYR A 64 -3.39 -18.64 1.78
N ILE A 65 -2.43 -18.86 0.88
CA ILE A 65 -1.71 -17.82 0.18
C ILE A 65 -1.93 -18.00 -1.31
N SER A 66 -2.49 -16.97 -1.94
CA SER A 66 -2.67 -16.92 -3.38
C SER A 66 -1.87 -15.76 -3.92
N ILE A 67 -0.99 -16.05 -4.87
CA ILE A 67 -0.04 -15.07 -5.42
C ILE A 67 -0.13 -15.04 -6.94
N TYR A 68 -0.14 -13.86 -7.55
CA TYR A 68 -0.11 -13.75 -9.00
C TYR A 68 0.48 -12.44 -9.50
N ASP A 69 1.30 -12.57 -10.54
CA ASP A 69 1.72 -11.47 -11.38
C ASP A 69 1.86 -11.97 -12.82
N PRO A 70 1.35 -11.26 -13.83
CA PRO A 70 1.57 -11.63 -15.23
C PRO A 70 3.05 -11.71 -15.63
N VAL A 71 3.95 -11.01 -14.93
CA VAL A 71 5.39 -11.00 -15.26
C VAL A 71 6.17 -12.18 -14.65
N PHE A 72 5.52 -13.06 -13.89
CA PHE A 72 6.19 -14.23 -13.31
C PHE A 72 6.81 -15.14 -14.38
N THR A 73 8.09 -15.42 -14.18
CA THR A 73 8.88 -16.39 -14.92
C THR A 73 8.57 -17.82 -14.48
N ASP A 74 9.13 -18.80 -15.19
CA ASP A 74 9.02 -20.20 -14.79
C ASP A 74 9.80 -20.51 -13.50
N GLU A 75 10.90 -19.78 -13.25
CA GLU A 75 11.66 -19.87 -12.01
C GLU A 75 10.85 -19.36 -10.82
N ASP A 76 10.16 -18.22 -10.98
CA ASP A 76 9.25 -17.68 -9.96
C ASP A 76 8.16 -18.71 -9.61
N LYS A 77 7.48 -19.25 -10.63
CA LYS A 77 6.41 -20.24 -10.46
C LYS A 77 6.92 -21.52 -9.82
N LYS A 78 8.10 -21.99 -10.21
CA LYS A 78 8.73 -23.19 -9.63
C LYS A 78 9.07 -22.97 -8.16
N TYR A 79 9.62 -21.81 -7.81
CA TYR A 79 9.90 -21.47 -6.42
C TYR A 79 8.63 -21.47 -5.56
N ILE A 80 7.57 -20.79 -6.00
CA ILE A 80 6.28 -20.76 -5.28
C ILE A 80 5.69 -22.17 -5.10
N LYS A 81 5.74 -23.01 -6.14
CA LYS A 81 5.29 -24.42 -6.05
C LYS A 81 6.06 -25.20 -4.99
N ASN A 82 7.35 -24.96 -4.86
CA ASN A 82 8.19 -25.59 -3.83
C ASN A 82 7.87 -25.04 -2.42
N LEU A 83 7.48 -23.77 -2.26
CA LEU A 83 7.04 -23.27 -0.94
C LEU A 83 5.81 -24.04 -0.42
N GLY A 84 4.88 -24.39 -1.30
CA GLY A 84 3.68 -25.17 -0.99
C GLY A 84 3.92 -26.62 -0.55
N THR A 85 5.17 -27.11 -0.62
CA THR A 85 5.55 -28.46 -0.17
C THR A 85 6.32 -28.50 1.15
N THR A 86 6.78 -27.35 1.69
CA THR A 86 7.97 -27.34 2.55
C THR A 86 7.72 -27.20 4.07
N GLN A 87 6.61 -26.63 4.54
CA GLN A 87 6.42 -26.45 6.00
C GLN A 87 5.40 -27.43 6.57
N THR A 88 5.89 -28.41 7.34
CA THR A 88 5.07 -29.30 8.16
C THR A 88 5.47 -29.21 9.63
N ARG A 89 4.48 -29.06 10.53
CA ARG A 89 4.66 -29.30 11.97
C ARG A 89 3.94 -30.60 12.29
N ASN A 90 4.66 -31.61 12.79
CA ASN A 90 4.11 -32.95 13.01
C ASN A 90 3.40 -33.55 11.77
N ASN A 91 3.99 -33.37 10.58
CA ASN A 91 3.41 -33.75 9.27
C ASN A 91 2.15 -32.97 8.82
N ILE A 92 1.77 -31.88 9.50
CA ILE A 92 0.62 -31.04 9.13
C ILE A 92 1.11 -29.79 8.40
N LYS A 93 0.65 -29.59 7.16
CA LYS A 93 0.94 -28.38 6.39
C LYS A 93 0.24 -27.18 7.00
N LEU A 94 1.02 -26.15 7.36
CA LEU A 94 0.50 -24.92 7.98
C LEU A 94 0.20 -23.81 6.96
N GLN A 95 0.68 -23.98 5.73
CA GLN A 95 0.53 -23.01 4.65
C GLN A 95 0.23 -23.69 3.33
N TYR A 96 -0.65 -23.08 2.54
CA TYR A 96 -1.07 -23.56 1.23
C TYR A 96 -0.87 -22.45 0.19
N TRP A 97 0.08 -22.66 -0.72
CA TRP A 97 0.43 -21.72 -1.76
C TRP A 97 -0.23 -22.07 -3.09
N THR A 98 -0.84 -21.10 -3.74
CA THR A 98 -1.39 -21.24 -5.09
C THR A 98 -1.03 -20.05 -5.97
N ILE A 99 -0.95 -20.28 -7.28
CA ILE A 99 -0.71 -19.24 -8.28
C ILE A 99 -2.01 -19.04 -9.07
N ASN A 100 -2.78 -17.99 -8.75
CA ASN A 100 -4.09 -17.76 -9.37
C ASN A 100 -4.27 -16.31 -9.81
N LYS A 101 -4.63 -16.12 -11.09
CA LYS A 101 -5.01 -14.80 -11.61
C LYS A 101 -6.24 -14.25 -10.92
N LEU A 102 -7.26 -15.09 -10.74
CA LEU A 102 -8.48 -14.76 -10.03
C LEU A 102 -8.39 -15.17 -8.56
N ASN A 103 -9.19 -14.54 -7.71
CA ASN A 103 -9.30 -14.93 -6.31
C ASN A 103 -9.92 -16.33 -6.19
N PRO A 104 -9.19 -17.31 -5.63
CA PRO A 104 -9.66 -18.68 -5.55
C PRO A 104 -10.67 -18.91 -4.43
N TRP A 105 -10.99 -17.89 -3.62
CA TRP A 105 -11.77 -18.04 -2.38
C TRP A 105 -13.10 -17.29 -2.39
N LEU A 106 -13.48 -16.60 -3.47
CA LEU A 106 -14.73 -15.83 -3.54
C LEU A 106 -15.98 -16.68 -3.19
N ASP A 107 -15.99 -17.95 -3.59
CA ASP A 107 -17.10 -18.87 -3.36
C ASP A 107 -16.93 -19.73 -2.09
N VAL A 108 -15.90 -19.47 -1.27
CA VAL A 108 -15.63 -20.25 -0.05
C VAL A 108 -16.39 -19.61 1.12
N PRO A 109 -17.38 -20.28 1.75
CA PRO A 109 -18.18 -19.69 2.82
C PRO A 109 -17.37 -19.21 4.03
N ALA A 110 -16.26 -19.88 4.33
CA ALA A 110 -15.35 -19.44 5.38
C ALA A 110 -14.60 -18.15 5.01
N TYR A 111 -14.33 -17.89 3.73
CA TYR A 111 -13.68 -16.67 3.25
C TYR A 111 -14.61 -15.45 3.33
N THR A 112 -15.90 -15.67 3.11
CA THR A 112 -16.95 -14.64 3.15
C THR A 112 -17.58 -14.47 4.54
N ASN A 113 -17.12 -15.21 5.55
CA ASN A 113 -17.57 -15.01 6.93
C ASN A 113 -16.95 -13.74 7.53
N ASN A 114 -17.78 -12.88 8.11
CA ASN A 114 -17.39 -11.61 8.75
C ASN A 114 -16.34 -11.73 9.87
N ASP A 115 -16.14 -12.93 10.43
CA ASP A 115 -15.13 -13.17 11.46
C ASP A 115 -13.70 -13.29 10.90
N ASN A 116 -13.57 -13.64 9.61
CA ASN A 116 -12.29 -13.82 8.93
C ASN A 116 -11.85 -12.53 8.24
N ILE A 117 -10.57 -12.21 8.39
CA ILE A 117 -9.99 -10.99 7.82
C ILE A 117 -9.00 -11.37 6.74
N ASN A 118 -9.21 -10.87 5.53
CA ASN A 118 -8.33 -11.12 4.40
C ASN A 118 -7.27 -10.02 4.31
N LEU A 119 -6.01 -10.43 4.15
CA LEU A 119 -4.91 -9.50 3.88
C LEU A 119 -4.57 -9.50 2.39
N PHE A 120 -4.76 -8.35 1.75
CA PHE A 120 -4.30 -8.11 0.40
C PHE A 120 -2.91 -7.47 0.44
N PHE A 121 -1.99 -7.97 -0.37
CA PHE A 121 -0.65 -7.43 -0.52
C PHE A 121 -0.43 -7.03 -1.98
N LEU A 122 -0.36 -5.73 -2.23
CA LEU A 122 -0.41 -5.13 -3.56
C LEU A 122 0.76 -4.14 -3.75
N PRO A 123 2.03 -4.60 -3.66
CA PRO A 123 3.17 -3.70 -3.56
C PRO A 123 3.46 -2.88 -4.82
N HIS A 124 3.10 -3.38 -6.01
CA HIS A 124 3.28 -2.66 -7.28
C HIS A 124 2.00 -2.54 -8.09
N ALA A 125 0.83 -2.67 -7.44
CA ALA A 125 -0.44 -2.51 -8.12
C ALA A 125 -0.61 -1.07 -8.63
N ASP A 126 -1.00 -0.95 -9.89
CA ASP A 126 -1.48 0.30 -10.45
C ASP A 126 -2.92 0.59 -9.97
N LEU A 127 -3.43 1.77 -10.35
CA LEU A 127 -4.78 2.17 -9.97
C LEU A 127 -5.85 1.27 -10.59
N ASP A 128 -5.65 0.80 -11.83
CA ASP A 128 -6.60 -0.10 -12.50
C ASP A 128 -6.76 -1.42 -11.75
N LEU A 129 -5.64 -2.05 -11.37
CA LEU A 129 -5.66 -3.27 -10.57
C LEU A 129 -6.27 -3.01 -9.20
N THR A 130 -5.86 -1.95 -8.51
CA THR A 130 -6.39 -1.60 -7.18
C THR A 130 -7.90 -1.37 -7.22
N GLU A 131 -8.39 -0.66 -8.23
CA GLU A 131 -9.82 -0.41 -8.45
C GLU A 131 -10.58 -1.71 -8.72
N SER A 132 -10.01 -2.62 -9.52
CA SER A 132 -10.63 -3.92 -9.78
C SER A 132 -10.72 -4.78 -8.52
N VAL A 133 -9.69 -4.77 -7.67
CA VAL A 133 -9.66 -5.48 -6.40
C VAL A 133 -10.73 -4.92 -5.45
N PHE A 134 -10.87 -3.60 -5.36
CA PHE A 134 -11.88 -2.95 -4.51
C PHE A 134 -13.30 -3.26 -4.96
N LYS A 135 -13.54 -3.41 -6.27
CA LYS A 135 -14.85 -3.72 -6.83
C LYS A 135 -15.24 -5.20 -6.76
N LEU A 136 -14.28 -6.10 -6.85
CA LEU A 136 -14.54 -7.52 -7.10
C LEU A 136 -14.16 -8.43 -5.93
N GLU A 137 -13.18 -8.02 -5.12
CA GLU A 137 -12.59 -8.91 -4.10
C GLU A 137 -12.72 -8.38 -2.67
N PHE A 138 -13.25 -7.16 -2.49
CA PHE A 138 -13.64 -6.56 -1.21
C PHE A 138 -12.57 -6.71 -0.11
N PRO A 139 -11.36 -6.15 -0.29
CA PRO A 139 -10.28 -6.32 0.65
C PRO A 139 -10.60 -5.63 1.99
N MET A 140 -10.40 -6.31 3.11
CA MET A 140 -10.54 -5.70 4.44
C MET A 140 -9.24 -5.05 4.91
N LEU A 141 -8.14 -5.79 4.91
CA LEU A 141 -6.81 -5.25 5.12
C LEU A 141 -6.09 -5.25 3.80
N PHE A 142 -5.45 -4.14 3.45
CA PHE A 142 -4.58 -4.11 2.27
C PHE A 142 -3.29 -3.35 2.55
N LEU A 143 -2.18 -4.04 2.31
CA LEU A 143 -0.82 -3.54 2.37
C LEU A 143 -0.39 -3.21 0.94
N ALA A 144 -0.37 -1.92 0.59
CA ALA A 144 -0.22 -1.46 -0.79
C ALA A 144 0.39 -0.07 -0.84
N ASN A 145 0.46 0.51 -2.04
CA ASN A 145 0.76 1.92 -2.22
C ASN A 145 -0.19 2.80 -1.40
N ASN A 146 0.36 3.85 -0.77
CA ASN A 146 -0.40 4.84 -0.02
C ASN A 146 -1.41 5.53 -0.93
N LEU A 147 -2.70 5.31 -0.69
CA LEU A 147 -3.76 5.79 -1.59
C LEU A 147 -3.71 7.31 -1.80
N LEU A 148 -3.37 8.09 -0.77
CA LEU A 148 -3.31 9.55 -0.89
C LEU A 148 -2.15 10.00 -1.78
N VAL A 149 -0.99 9.37 -1.62
CA VAL A 149 0.19 9.67 -2.46
C VAL A 149 -0.03 9.16 -3.87
N HIS A 150 -0.57 7.95 -4.01
CA HIS A 150 -0.73 7.28 -5.29
C HIS A 150 -1.83 7.89 -6.18
N THR A 151 -2.72 8.71 -5.61
CA THR A 151 -3.79 9.42 -6.32
C THR A 151 -3.59 10.93 -6.41
N ASP A 152 -2.49 11.47 -5.87
CA ASP A 152 -2.23 12.91 -5.75
C ASP A 152 -2.28 13.69 -7.08
N ARG A 153 -1.99 13.00 -8.19
CA ARG A 153 -2.01 13.52 -9.56
C ARG A 153 -3.41 13.72 -10.13
N PHE A 154 -4.46 13.25 -9.45
CA PHE A 154 -5.84 13.42 -9.90
C PHE A 154 -6.54 14.53 -9.12
N THR A 155 -7.43 15.26 -9.80
CA THR A 155 -8.45 16.04 -9.11
C THR A 155 -9.49 15.10 -8.52
N GLN A 156 -10.25 15.55 -7.51
CA GLN A 156 -11.31 14.72 -6.90
C GLN A 156 -12.31 14.19 -7.93
N LYS A 157 -12.75 15.07 -8.86
CA LYS A 157 -13.65 14.69 -9.97
C LYS A 157 -13.04 13.66 -10.90
N ALA A 158 -11.79 13.87 -11.35
CA ALA A 158 -11.14 12.93 -12.25
C ALA A 158 -10.93 11.55 -11.59
N LEU A 159 -10.60 11.53 -10.30
CA LEU A 159 -10.49 10.29 -9.52
C LEU A 159 -11.85 9.60 -9.39
N PHE A 160 -12.92 10.35 -9.09
CA PHE A 160 -14.29 9.83 -9.00
C PHE A 160 -14.77 9.20 -10.31
N GLU A 161 -14.54 9.86 -11.44
CA GLU A 161 -14.97 9.38 -12.75
C GLU A 161 -14.17 8.17 -13.24
N THR A 162 -12.85 8.14 -12.96
CA THR A 162 -11.95 7.10 -13.49
C THR A 162 -11.84 5.88 -12.56
N PHE A 163 -11.74 6.12 -11.25
CA PHE A 163 -11.50 5.10 -10.22
C PHE A 163 -12.48 5.30 -9.05
N PRO A 164 -13.80 5.10 -9.26
CA PRO A 164 -14.81 5.44 -8.27
C PRO A 164 -14.61 4.72 -6.93
N ALA A 165 -14.27 3.43 -6.90
CA ALA A 165 -14.09 2.71 -5.63
C ALA A 165 -12.89 3.24 -4.84
N ILE A 166 -11.76 3.51 -5.51
CA ILE A 166 -10.61 4.18 -4.90
C ILE A 166 -10.99 5.59 -4.43
N SER A 167 -11.75 6.35 -5.23
CA SER A 167 -12.21 7.70 -4.88
C SER A 167 -13.05 7.68 -3.59
N LYS A 168 -13.98 6.72 -3.47
CA LYS A 168 -14.77 6.49 -2.27
C LYS A 168 -13.88 6.18 -1.06
N ALA A 169 -12.88 5.30 -1.21
CA ALA A 169 -11.93 5.01 -0.13
C ALA A 169 -11.12 6.24 0.30
N VAL A 170 -10.62 7.03 -0.66
CA VAL A 170 -9.84 8.25 -0.40
C VAL A 170 -10.66 9.33 0.29
N GLN A 171 -11.97 9.41 0.02
CA GLN A 171 -12.88 10.35 0.68
C GLN A 171 -12.90 10.17 2.20
N TYR A 172 -12.80 8.93 2.69
CA TYR A 172 -12.76 8.63 4.13
C TYR A 172 -11.40 8.93 4.79
N LEU A 173 -10.33 9.07 3.99
CA LEU A 173 -9.00 9.34 4.51
C LEU A 173 -8.84 10.81 4.89
N PRO A 174 -8.06 11.13 5.94
CA PRO A 174 -7.85 12.51 6.37
C PRO A 174 -7.18 13.33 5.26
N GLN A 175 -7.93 14.26 4.69
CA GLN A 175 -7.43 15.21 3.71
C GLN A 175 -6.56 16.25 4.40
N LYS A 176 -5.42 16.61 3.81
CA LYS A 176 -4.61 17.75 4.29
C LYS A 176 -5.45 19.02 4.13
N LYS A 177 -6.05 19.51 5.22
CA LYS A 177 -6.53 20.89 5.27
C LYS A 177 -5.30 21.78 5.10
N ASN A 178 -5.25 22.50 3.98
CA ASN A 178 -4.27 23.56 3.79
C ASN A 178 -4.61 24.70 4.75
N ASP A 179 -4.19 24.58 6.01
CA ASP A 179 -4.15 25.71 6.93
C ASP A 179 -3.09 26.68 6.39
N LYS A 180 -3.51 27.57 5.49
CA LYS A 180 -2.79 28.79 5.13
C LYS A 180 -2.87 29.74 6.34
N THR A 181 -2.20 29.40 7.43
CA THR A 181 -1.86 30.41 8.44
C THR A 181 -0.84 31.33 7.81
N LYS A 182 -1.27 32.57 7.54
CA LYS A 182 -0.43 33.68 7.12
C LYS A 182 0.63 33.93 8.21
N ASN A 183 1.78 33.29 8.11
CA ASN A 183 2.95 33.72 8.87
C ASN A 183 3.63 34.86 8.10
N THR A 184 3.31 36.05 8.59
CA THR A 184 4.08 37.29 8.48
C THR A 184 5.58 37.02 8.51
N ALA A 185 6.28 37.66 7.59
CA ALA A 185 7.72 37.62 7.44
C ALA A 185 8.43 38.03 8.74
N ASN A 186 9.05 37.05 9.41
CA ASN A 186 10.10 37.33 10.39
C ASN A 186 11.42 37.51 9.64
N LYS A 187 11.83 38.78 9.60
CA LYS A 187 13.13 39.29 9.19
C LYS A 187 14.14 38.91 10.27
N CYS A 188 15.06 37.99 9.96
CA CYS A 188 16.25 37.77 10.77
C CYS A 188 17.46 38.31 10.01
N ASN A 189 18.00 39.41 10.53
CA ASN A 189 19.38 39.84 10.30
C ASN A 189 20.32 38.75 10.82
N ASN A 190 21.42 38.49 10.12
CA ASN A 190 22.67 38.05 10.73
C ASN A 190 23.82 38.58 9.86
N ASP A 191 24.53 39.55 10.42
CA ASP A 191 25.88 39.93 10.03
C ASP A 191 26.89 38.96 10.67
N HIS A 192 28.06 38.88 10.03
CA HIS A 192 29.29 38.17 10.40
C HIS A 192 29.41 36.70 9.96
N ASP A 193 29.77 36.51 8.68
CA ASP A 193 30.95 35.69 8.39
C ASP A 193 31.63 36.11 7.07
N GLY A 194 32.95 36.25 7.11
CA GLY A 194 33.79 36.86 6.09
C GLY A 194 34.07 35.97 4.88
N PHE A 195 33.03 35.50 4.19
CA PHE A 195 33.16 34.76 2.92
C PHE A 195 32.54 35.52 1.75
N VAL A 196 33.39 36.00 0.83
CA VAL A 196 32.94 36.61 -0.42
C VAL A 196 32.48 35.51 -1.37
N MET A 197 31.19 35.50 -1.68
CA MET A 197 30.60 34.57 -2.65
C MET A 197 31.05 34.97 -4.07
N VAL A 198 31.85 34.13 -4.72
CA VAL A 198 32.24 34.28 -6.13
C VAL A 198 30.99 34.12 -6.99
N GLN A 199 30.65 35.17 -7.73
CA GLN A 199 29.53 35.15 -8.68
C GLN A 199 29.89 34.26 -9.88
N HIS A 200 29.40 33.02 -9.90
CA HIS A 200 29.41 32.22 -11.11
C HIS A 200 28.42 32.77 -12.13
N THR A 201 28.95 33.08 -13.30
CA THR A 201 28.29 33.61 -14.48
C THR A 201 27.12 32.74 -14.92
N LYS A 202 25.98 33.39 -15.17
CA LYS A 202 24.67 32.80 -15.49
C LYS A 202 24.70 32.01 -16.80
N ASN A 203 24.49 30.69 -16.73
CA ASN A 203 23.99 29.90 -17.85
C ASN A 203 22.45 29.85 -17.76
N ASN A 204 21.78 30.61 -18.64
CA ASN A 204 20.36 30.96 -18.57
C ASN A 204 19.35 29.87 -18.97
N ASN A 205 19.76 28.61 -19.21
CA ASN A 205 18.88 27.59 -19.80
C ASN A 205 18.23 26.60 -18.80
N ARG A 206 18.53 26.67 -17.49
CA ARG A 206 17.89 25.78 -16.49
C ARG A 206 16.62 26.33 -15.83
N ASN A 207 16.36 27.64 -15.92
CA ASN A 207 15.23 28.28 -15.24
C ASN A 207 13.88 28.17 -15.96
N VAL A 208 13.87 27.82 -17.25
CA VAL A 208 12.62 27.70 -18.03
C VAL A 208 11.87 26.39 -17.69
N ARG A 209 12.58 25.27 -17.52
CA ARG A 209 11.96 23.99 -17.09
C ARG A 209 11.45 24.01 -15.64
N ALA A 210 12.17 24.68 -14.74
CA ALA A 210 11.75 24.81 -13.34
C ALA A 210 10.52 25.71 -13.16
N LYS A 211 10.42 26.81 -13.93
CA LYS A 211 9.22 27.68 -13.93
C LYS A 211 8.00 26.99 -14.57
N SER A 212 8.18 26.25 -15.66
CA SER A 212 7.09 25.49 -16.30
C SER A 212 6.48 24.42 -15.39
N ARG A 213 7.31 23.66 -14.64
CA ARG A 213 6.83 22.69 -13.65
C ARG A 213 6.08 23.35 -12.49
N ARG A 214 6.60 24.46 -11.93
CA ARG A 214 5.90 25.21 -10.87
C ARG A 214 4.58 25.80 -11.34
N GLN A 215 4.51 26.33 -12.57
CA GLN A 215 3.27 26.89 -13.12
C GLN A 215 2.23 25.81 -13.46
N SER A 216 2.66 24.62 -13.88
CA SER A 216 1.79 23.45 -14.03
C SER A 216 1.24 22.97 -12.69
N GLN A 217 2.10 22.88 -11.67
CA GLN A 217 1.72 22.48 -10.31
C GLN A 217 0.79 23.52 -9.66
N GLU A 218 1.04 24.82 -9.85
CA GLU A 218 0.18 25.92 -9.38
C GLU A 218 -1.17 25.97 -10.12
N ARG A 219 -1.23 25.63 -11.42
CA ARG A 219 -2.51 25.51 -12.15
C ARG A 219 -3.30 24.27 -11.70
N PHE A 220 -2.63 23.17 -11.39
CA PHE A 220 -3.26 21.98 -10.82
C PHE A 220 -3.82 22.25 -9.42
N LEU A 221 -3.05 22.96 -8.58
CA LEU A 221 -3.46 23.38 -7.24
C LEU A 221 -4.61 24.40 -7.28
N LYS A 222 -4.64 25.31 -8.26
CA LYS A 222 -5.77 26.24 -8.47
C LYS A 222 -7.03 25.56 -8.99
N ASN A 223 -6.93 24.49 -9.77
CA ASN A 223 -8.10 23.72 -10.21
C ASN A 223 -8.69 22.83 -9.11
N ASN A 224 -7.91 22.52 -8.06
CA ASN A 224 -8.40 21.91 -6.82
C ASN A 224 -9.06 22.93 -5.86
N GLU A 225 -9.09 24.23 -6.19
CA GLU A 225 -9.79 25.27 -5.42
C GLU A 225 -11.24 25.49 -5.91
N ASN A 226 -11.74 24.73 -6.90
CA ASN A 226 -13.16 24.75 -7.23
C ASN A 226 -13.94 24.08 -6.07
N PRO A 227 -14.87 24.80 -5.43
CA PRO A 227 -15.69 24.24 -4.37
C PRO A 227 -16.52 23.11 -4.96
N SER A 228 -16.38 21.93 -4.34
CA SER A 228 -17.28 20.78 -4.40
C SER A 228 -18.45 20.92 -5.38
N GLU A 229 -18.30 20.41 -6.60
CA GLU A 229 -19.43 19.65 -7.12
C GLU A 229 -19.70 18.58 -6.05
N ASP A 230 -20.92 18.53 -5.51
CA ASP A 230 -21.32 17.51 -4.55
C ASP A 230 -21.27 16.16 -5.26
N LEU A 231 -20.07 15.55 -5.28
CA LEU A 231 -19.83 14.24 -5.83
C LEU A 231 -20.60 13.25 -4.96
N ASP A 232 -21.54 12.54 -5.58
CA ASP A 232 -22.36 11.55 -4.89
C ASP A 232 -21.58 10.24 -4.72
N TYR A 233 -20.74 10.17 -3.69
CA TYR A 233 -20.00 8.95 -3.34
C TYR A 233 -20.89 7.80 -2.87
N PHE A 234 -22.15 8.07 -2.49
CA PHE A 234 -23.11 7.02 -2.11
C PHE A 234 -23.68 6.30 -3.33
N SER A 235 -23.69 6.95 -4.51
CA SER A 235 -24.07 6.31 -5.78
C SER A 235 -23.07 5.27 -6.28
N ILE A 236 -21.85 5.24 -5.73
CA ILE A 236 -20.80 4.31 -6.16
C ILE A 236 -21.15 2.92 -5.66
N ASN A 237 -21.31 1.99 -6.62
CA ASN A 237 -21.49 0.57 -6.36
C ASN A 237 -20.19 -0.05 -5.78
N SER A 238 -20.03 0.07 -4.47
CA SER A 238 -18.90 -0.44 -3.70
C SER A 238 -19.30 -0.57 -2.22
N ASP A 239 -18.91 -1.67 -1.60
CA ASP A 239 -19.19 -1.95 -0.19
C ASP A 239 -18.30 -1.16 0.78
N ILE A 240 -17.42 -0.30 0.27
CA ILE A 240 -16.52 0.51 1.11
C ILE A 240 -17.32 1.58 1.84
N ASN A 241 -17.40 1.47 3.17
CA ASN A 241 -18.10 2.42 4.05
C ASN A 241 -17.17 3.14 5.04
N ALA A 242 -15.94 2.66 5.18
CA ALA A 242 -14.86 3.40 5.83
C ALA A 242 -13.50 2.99 5.29
N CYS A 243 -12.53 3.90 5.36
CA CYS A 243 -11.13 3.62 5.09
C CYS A 243 -10.25 4.35 6.11
N SER A 244 -9.21 3.70 6.62
CA SER A 244 -8.18 4.36 7.43
C SER A 244 -6.80 3.75 7.18
N ILE A 245 -5.76 4.56 7.42
CA ILE A 245 -4.37 4.10 7.35
C ILE A 245 -3.94 3.65 8.75
N LEU A 246 -3.57 2.38 8.89
CA LEU A 246 -3.09 1.78 10.14
C LEU A 246 -1.57 1.93 10.32
N CYS A 247 -0.83 2.02 9.22
CA CYS A 247 0.61 2.22 9.22
C CYS A 247 1.03 2.88 7.90
N ASP A 248 1.64 4.06 7.97
CA ASP A 248 2.24 4.74 6.82
C ASP A 248 3.76 4.89 6.94
N PHE A 249 4.38 4.24 7.93
CA PHE A 249 5.82 4.24 8.16
C PHE A 249 6.41 5.65 8.25
N ASP A 250 5.79 6.48 9.10
CA ASP A 250 6.12 7.89 9.28
C ASP A 250 6.02 8.69 7.98
N LYS A 251 4.91 8.48 7.25
CA LYS A 251 4.68 9.03 5.90
C LYS A 251 5.79 8.64 4.92
N GLY A 252 6.21 7.38 4.98
CA GLY A 252 7.28 6.79 4.19
C GLY A 252 8.69 7.24 4.58
N ASN A 253 8.85 8.13 5.57
CA ASN A 253 10.18 8.62 5.94
C ASN A 253 11.04 7.52 6.58
N SER A 254 10.43 6.57 7.31
CA SER A 254 11.18 5.45 7.89
C SER A 254 11.59 4.39 6.85
N LEU A 255 11.22 4.60 5.57
CA LEU A 255 11.49 3.66 4.47
C LEU A 255 12.58 4.17 3.52
N LYS A 256 12.93 5.46 3.59
CA LYS A 256 13.93 6.11 2.72
C LYS A 256 15.34 5.73 3.15
N ASP A 257 16.24 5.62 2.16
CA ASP A 257 17.68 5.38 2.35
C ASP A 257 18.03 4.11 3.15
N MET A 258 17.13 3.14 3.13
CA MET A 258 17.27 1.85 3.82
C MET A 258 17.88 0.78 2.88
N PRO A 259 18.43 -0.33 3.42
CA PRO A 259 19.14 -1.35 2.61
C PRO A 259 18.27 -2.03 1.55
N TRP A 260 16.95 -1.96 1.69
CA TRP A 260 15.99 -2.44 0.69
C TRP A 260 15.70 -1.43 -0.43
N MET A 261 16.51 -0.38 -0.57
CA MET A 261 16.36 0.68 -1.57
C MET A 261 14.95 1.30 -1.51
N ASN A 262 14.35 1.57 -2.66
CA ASN A 262 12.99 2.10 -2.78
C ASN A 262 11.91 1.01 -2.83
N SER A 263 12.22 -0.23 -2.48
CA SER A 263 11.27 -1.34 -2.61
C SER A 263 9.96 -1.06 -1.88
N PHE A 264 10.01 -0.41 -0.72
CA PHE A 264 8.85 -0.13 0.11
C PHE A 264 8.44 1.35 0.15
N SER A 265 9.00 2.24 -0.68
CA SER A 265 8.95 3.71 -0.45
C SER A 265 7.54 4.29 -0.27
N ASP A 266 6.53 3.73 -0.95
CA ASP A 266 5.14 4.17 -0.89
C ASP A 266 4.22 3.16 -0.17
N LEU A 267 4.79 2.14 0.49
CA LEU A 267 4.01 1.09 1.15
C LEU A 267 3.25 1.64 2.36
N SER A 268 2.02 1.17 2.56
CA SER A 268 1.22 1.47 3.74
C SER A 268 0.15 0.41 3.97
N LEU A 269 -0.18 0.19 5.25
CA LEU A 269 -1.25 -0.70 5.66
C LEU A 269 -2.52 0.11 5.86
N HIS A 270 -3.58 -0.30 5.19
CA HIS A 270 -4.89 0.29 5.29
C HIS A 270 -5.90 -0.74 5.79
N ILE A 271 -7.01 -0.25 6.34
CA ILE A 271 -8.20 -1.03 6.64
C ILE A 271 -9.41 -0.41 5.98
N LEU A 272 -10.18 -1.24 5.28
CA LEU A 272 -11.52 -0.93 4.78
C LEU A 272 -12.55 -1.61 5.67
N ARG A 273 -13.70 -0.97 5.86
CA ARG A 273 -14.87 -1.59 6.48
C ARG A 273 -15.99 -1.65 5.47
N THR A 274 -16.60 -2.83 5.39
CA THR A 274 -17.85 -3.10 4.69
C THR A 274 -18.99 -3.14 5.71
N GLU A 275 -20.21 -2.80 5.30
CA GLU A 275 -21.41 -2.97 6.15
C GLU A 275 -21.84 -4.43 6.27
#